data_AF-A0A9P4GY08-F1
#
_entry.id   AF-A0A9P4GY08-F1
#
_cell.length_a   1.000
_cell.length_b   1.000
_cell.length_c   1.000
_cell.angle_alpha   90.00
_cell.angle_beta   90.00
_cell.angle_gamma   90.00
#
_symmetry.space_group_name_H-M   'P 1'
#
loop_
_entity.id
_entity.type
_entity.pdbx_description
1 polymer ?
#
loop_
_entity_poly.entity_id
_entity_poly.type
_entity_poly.pdbx_seq_one_letter_code
_entity_poly.pdbx_strand_id
1 'polypeptide(L)'
;MATLRHLFSQNVQPVLTATLSFLEIGDVLALTPTCRALRGLPHELLSTNFDINRSLKKCFSRPKEFRSIQTEHDAVIVKGFARNFFARRITAERCVDIYVPDPHFPGPTLRKYLEEEGYYDHRWPQDDRDWFEMIDKNGRQWGIVIDWGMAPETTVAGNIFRWAKTTACLHFITWNRAYAIFLYTTFIRSEFNLVYMSKRIDDYILDLYTEGIQIKSIHRRQAGIAGDCDTLTRRRRFRDKYTWKK
;
A
#
# COMPACT_ATOMS: atom_id res chain seq x y z
N MET A 1 -31.01 -13.64 22.01
CA MET A 1 -30.60 -14.06 20.65
C MET A 1 -29.65 -13.02 20.08
N ALA A 2 -28.42 -13.40 19.73
CA ALA A 2 -27.50 -12.50 19.04
C ALA A 2 -27.98 -12.30 17.59
N THR A 3 -28.13 -11.05 17.16
CA THR A 3 -28.46 -10.74 15.76
C THR A 3 -27.17 -10.63 14.94
N LEU A 4 -27.26 -10.75 13.62
CA LEU A 4 -26.11 -10.53 12.73
C LEU A 4 -25.46 -9.16 13.01
N ARG A 5 -26.28 -8.12 13.23
CA ARG A 5 -25.82 -6.78 13.63
C ARG A 5 -24.99 -6.78 14.91
N HIS A 6 -25.35 -7.62 15.88
CA HIS A 6 -24.62 -7.75 17.14
C HIS A 6 -23.24 -8.39 16.93
N LEU A 7 -23.13 -9.39 16.05
CA LEU A 7 -21.86 -10.06 15.72
C LEU A 7 -20.89 -9.15 14.96
N PHE A 8 -21.40 -8.20 14.20
CA PHE A 8 -20.61 -7.21 13.45
C PHE A 8 -20.45 -5.87 14.17
N SER A 9 -20.82 -5.79 15.46
CA SER A 9 -20.65 -4.57 16.27
C SER A 9 -19.32 -4.59 17.02
N GLN A 10 -18.81 -3.41 17.41
CA GLN A 10 -17.61 -3.29 18.26
C GLN A 10 -17.72 -4.03 19.60
N ASN A 11 -18.94 -4.37 20.03
CA ASN A 11 -19.17 -5.10 21.28
C ASN A 11 -18.72 -6.57 21.20
N VAL A 12 -18.45 -7.10 19.99
CA VAL A 12 -17.97 -8.47 19.76
C VAL A 12 -16.73 -8.47 18.85
N GLN A 13 -15.74 -7.65 19.22
CA GLN A 13 -14.46 -7.47 18.49
C GLN A 13 -13.81 -8.77 17.97
N PRO A 14 -13.74 -9.88 18.75
CA PRO A 14 -13.10 -11.10 18.26
C PRO A 14 -13.82 -11.73 17.06
N VAL A 15 -15.16 -11.78 17.10
CA VAL A 15 -15.98 -12.35 16.02
C VAL A 15 -15.95 -11.45 14.79
N LEU A 16 -16.05 -10.13 14.99
CA LEU A 16 -15.92 -9.15 13.91
C LEU A 16 -14.55 -9.27 13.25
N THR A 17 -13.46 -9.31 14.02
CA THR A 17 -12.08 -9.43 13.50
C THR A 17 -11.89 -10.73 12.72
N ALA A 18 -12.33 -11.87 13.27
CA ALA A 18 -12.22 -13.16 12.60
C ALA A 18 -13.07 -13.23 11.33
N THR A 19 -14.26 -12.64 11.32
CA THR A 19 -15.11 -12.64 10.13
C THR A 19 -14.51 -11.72 9.05
N LEU A 20 -14.04 -10.54 9.44
CA LEU A 20 -13.41 -9.59 8.54
C LEU A 20 -12.07 -10.05 7.99
N SER A 21 -11.38 -11.00 8.62
CA SER A 21 -10.14 -11.58 8.07
C SER A 21 -10.39 -12.49 6.87
N PHE A 22 -11.62 -12.96 6.66
CA PHE A 22 -12.00 -13.79 5.50
C PHE A 22 -12.71 -13.03 4.38
N LEU A 23 -13.20 -11.82 4.67
CA LEU A 23 -13.87 -10.97 3.69
C LEU A 23 -12.85 -10.00 3.16
N GLU A 24 -12.63 -9.91 1.85
CA GLU A 24 -11.84 -8.87 1.20
C GLU A 24 -12.61 -7.54 1.12
N ILE A 25 -11.96 -6.45 0.72
CA ILE A 25 -12.63 -5.15 0.57
C ILE A 25 -13.76 -5.22 -0.48
N GLY A 26 -13.59 -6.05 -1.52
CA GLY A 26 -14.63 -6.32 -2.50
C GLY A 26 -15.86 -6.98 -1.87
N ASP A 27 -15.64 -8.00 -1.04
CA ASP A 27 -16.73 -8.73 -0.36
C ASP A 27 -17.48 -7.81 0.61
N VAL A 28 -16.76 -6.99 1.35
CA VAL A 28 -17.34 -5.97 2.24
C VAL A 28 -18.28 -5.04 1.48
N LEU A 29 -17.82 -4.51 0.35
CA LEU A 29 -18.60 -3.57 -0.47
C LEU A 29 -19.81 -4.28 -1.10
N ALA A 30 -19.66 -5.55 -1.50
CA ALA A 30 -20.74 -6.37 -2.02
C ALA A 30 -21.77 -6.77 -0.95
N LEU A 31 -21.36 -6.95 0.30
CA LEU A 31 -22.22 -7.29 1.44
C LEU A 31 -22.99 -6.09 2.01
N THR A 32 -22.42 -4.90 1.90
CA THR A 32 -23.04 -3.65 2.39
C THR A 32 -24.47 -3.43 1.85
N PRO A 33 -24.78 -3.61 0.55
CA PRO A 33 -26.13 -3.43 0.02
C PRO A 33 -27.08 -4.60 0.31
N THR A 34 -26.60 -5.80 0.65
CA THR A 34 -27.46 -6.99 0.80
C THR A 34 -28.21 -7.02 2.14
N CYS A 35 -27.68 -6.38 3.17
CA CYS A 35 -28.28 -6.38 4.50
C CYS A 35 -28.18 -5.02 5.20
N ARG A 36 -29.31 -4.51 5.71
CA ARG A 36 -29.33 -3.24 6.47
C ARG A 36 -28.43 -3.28 7.71
N ALA A 37 -28.24 -4.45 8.32
CA ALA A 37 -27.35 -4.64 9.46
C ALA A 37 -25.87 -4.44 9.10
N LEU A 38 -25.49 -4.67 7.83
CA LEU A 38 -24.11 -4.56 7.34
C LEU A 38 -23.82 -3.19 6.71
N ARG A 39 -24.81 -2.29 6.60
CA ARG A 39 -24.62 -0.95 6.03
C ARG A 39 -23.59 -0.10 6.79
N GLY A 40 -23.44 -0.33 8.10
CA GLY A 40 -22.45 0.36 8.93
C GLY A 40 -21.03 -0.22 8.85
N LEU A 41 -20.88 -1.40 8.25
CA LEU A 41 -19.62 -2.15 8.24
C LEU A 41 -18.47 -1.41 7.54
N PRO A 42 -18.68 -0.64 6.45
CA PRO A 42 -17.63 0.22 5.90
C PRO A 42 -17.10 1.26 6.91
N HIS A 43 -17.99 1.89 7.68
CA HIS A 43 -17.59 2.86 8.71
C HIS A 43 -16.78 2.20 9.82
N GLU A 44 -17.25 1.04 10.30
CA GLU A 44 -16.52 0.23 11.29
C GLU A 44 -15.12 -0.13 10.79
N LEU A 45 -15.00 -0.62 9.56
CA LEU A 45 -13.73 -0.95 8.93
C LEU A 45 -12.80 0.26 8.81
N LEU A 46 -13.33 1.42 8.41
CA LEU A 46 -12.54 2.65 8.32
C LEU A 46 -11.97 3.04 9.67
N SER A 47 -12.74 2.87 10.75
CA SER A 47 -12.32 3.23 12.12
C SER A 47 -11.43 2.18 12.82
N THR A 48 -11.29 0.97 12.27
CA THR A 48 -10.61 -0.15 12.94
C THR A 48 -9.48 -0.77 12.11
N ASN A 49 -9.80 -1.24 10.90
CA ASN A 49 -8.88 -1.98 10.03
C ASN A 49 -8.15 -1.09 9.03
N PHE A 50 -8.72 0.07 8.69
CA PHE A 50 -8.10 1.10 7.86
C PHE A 50 -7.66 2.33 8.65
N ASP A 51 -7.44 2.17 9.96
CA ASP A 51 -6.77 3.20 10.76
C ASP A 51 -5.27 3.19 10.45
N ILE A 52 -4.82 4.16 9.66
CA ILE A 52 -3.42 4.32 9.27
C ILE A 52 -2.50 4.52 10.47
N ASN A 53 -2.94 5.22 11.54
CA ASN A 53 -2.11 5.43 12.72
C ASN A 53 -1.91 4.11 13.47
N ARG A 54 -2.94 3.25 13.46
CA ARG A 54 -2.83 1.90 14.02
C ARG A 54 -1.83 1.04 13.25
N SER A 55 -1.83 1.10 11.92
CA SER A 55 -0.85 0.41 11.08
C SER A 55 0.57 0.93 11.29
N LEU A 56 0.72 2.25 11.40
CA LEU A 56 2.02 2.91 11.58
C LEU A 56 2.61 2.72 12.99
N LYS A 57 1.79 2.44 14.01
CA LYS A 57 2.21 2.33 15.42
C LYS A 57 3.29 1.28 15.67
N LYS A 58 3.51 0.36 14.74
CA LYS A 58 4.56 -0.66 14.84
C LYS A 58 5.93 -0.17 14.39
N CYS A 59 5.95 0.75 13.43
CA CYS A 59 7.16 1.36 12.92
C CYS A 59 7.48 2.65 13.66
N PHE A 60 6.45 3.35 14.15
CA PHE A 60 6.58 4.64 14.78
C PHE A 60 5.86 4.63 16.14
N SER A 61 6.57 4.97 17.21
CA SER A 61 5.99 5.15 18.54
C SER A 61 4.97 6.31 18.55
N ARG A 62 5.24 7.37 17.77
CA ARG A 62 4.41 8.57 17.64
C ARG A 62 3.87 8.74 16.21
N PRO A 63 2.97 7.87 15.72
CA PRO A 63 2.54 7.86 14.33
C PRO A 63 1.87 9.18 13.88
N LYS A 64 1.22 9.91 14.79
CA LYS A 64 0.62 11.21 14.47
C LYS A 64 1.66 12.28 14.14
N GLU A 65 2.83 12.25 14.78
CA GLU A 65 3.91 13.19 14.48
C GLU A 65 4.51 12.89 13.10
N PHE A 66 4.73 11.61 12.79
CA PHE A 66 5.07 11.19 11.44
C PHE A 66 4.05 11.67 10.41
N ARG A 67 2.75 11.59 10.71
CA ARG A 67 1.69 12.09 9.82
C ARG A 67 1.73 13.62 9.64
N SER A 68 2.16 14.37 10.66
CA SER A 68 2.40 15.82 10.51
C SER A 68 3.56 16.08 9.54
N ILE A 69 4.68 15.38 9.68
CA ILE A 69 5.82 15.45 8.75
C ILE A 69 5.36 15.07 7.34
N GLN A 70 4.53 14.04 7.22
CA GLN A 70 3.96 13.62 5.95
C GLN A 70 3.13 14.72 5.28
N THR A 71 2.38 15.50 6.07
CA THR A 71 1.55 16.60 5.59
C THR A 71 2.41 17.79 5.15
N GLU A 72 3.39 18.15 5.96
CA GLU A 72 4.26 19.31 5.73
C GLU A 72 5.13 19.15 4.47
N HIS A 73 5.44 17.91 4.10
CA HIS A 73 6.43 17.62 3.06
C HIS A 73 5.89 16.78 1.91
N ASP A 74 4.57 16.66 1.80
CA ASP A 74 3.89 15.86 0.77
C ASP A 74 4.46 14.43 0.62
N ALA A 75 4.98 13.88 1.72
CA ALA A 75 5.56 12.55 1.71
C ALA A 75 4.47 11.50 1.49
N VAL A 76 4.82 10.40 0.85
CA VAL A 76 3.85 9.37 0.48
C VAL A 76 4.37 8.00 0.86
N ILE A 77 3.56 7.25 1.59
CA ILE A 77 3.86 5.84 1.89
C ILE A 77 3.49 5.02 0.66
N VAL A 78 4.38 4.15 0.20
CA VAL A 78 4.24 3.40 -1.05
C VAL A 78 4.51 1.90 -0.86
N LYS A 79 4.39 1.12 -1.95
CA LYS A 79 4.80 -0.29 -2.05
C LYS A 79 4.19 -1.19 -0.97
N GLY A 80 5.03 -2.00 -0.30
CA GLY A 80 4.62 -3.12 0.55
C GLY A 80 3.71 -2.68 1.69
N PHE A 81 4.08 -1.61 2.39
CA PHE A 81 3.25 -1.06 3.46
C PHE A 81 1.87 -0.61 2.96
N ALA A 82 1.82 0.14 1.86
CA ALA A 82 0.55 0.60 1.29
C ALA A 82 -0.31 -0.57 0.81
N ARG A 83 0.29 -1.57 0.17
CA ARG A 83 -0.40 -2.81 -0.24
C ARG A 83 -0.96 -3.55 0.96
N ASN A 84 -0.16 -3.75 2.01
CA ASN A 84 -0.56 -4.44 3.23
C ASN A 84 -1.65 -3.70 4.01
N PHE A 85 -1.65 -2.36 3.96
CA PHE A 85 -2.76 -1.54 4.46
C PHE A 85 -4.08 -1.87 3.76
N PHE A 86 -4.11 -1.92 2.42
CA PHE A 86 -5.31 -2.29 1.66
C PHE A 86 -5.73 -3.75 1.85
N ALA A 87 -4.76 -4.66 1.98
CA ALA A 87 -5.01 -6.06 2.28
C ALA A 87 -5.43 -6.31 3.74
N ARG A 88 -5.43 -5.28 4.60
CA ARG A 88 -5.64 -5.38 6.06
C ARG A 88 -4.67 -6.34 6.76
N ARG A 89 -3.46 -6.49 6.22
CA ARG A 89 -2.37 -7.32 6.74
C ARG A 89 -1.48 -6.51 7.70
N ILE A 90 -2.05 -6.07 8.81
CA ILE A 90 -1.42 -5.15 9.79
C ILE A 90 -0.09 -5.70 10.37
N THR A 91 0.21 -6.99 10.23
CA THR A 91 1.40 -7.65 10.82
C THR A 91 2.48 -8.07 9.82
N ALA A 92 2.25 -7.95 8.52
CA ALA A 92 3.15 -8.56 7.53
C ALA A 92 4.40 -7.73 7.25
N GLU A 93 4.25 -6.40 7.18
CA GLU A 93 5.31 -5.51 6.71
C GLU A 93 6.22 -5.04 7.85
N ARG A 94 7.53 -5.20 7.68
CA ARG A 94 8.56 -4.65 8.58
C ARG A 94 9.33 -3.49 7.97
N CYS A 95 9.02 -3.14 6.74
CA CYS A 95 9.67 -2.07 6.00
C CYS A 95 8.66 -1.03 5.51
N VAL A 96 8.87 0.25 5.80
CA VAL A 96 8.03 1.34 5.25
C VAL A 96 8.80 2.03 4.14
N ASP A 97 8.35 1.88 2.90
CA ASP A 97 8.82 2.72 1.79
C ASP A 97 8.09 4.07 1.81
N ILE A 98 8.85 5.14 1.85
CA ILE A 98 8.39 6.52 1.82
C ILE A 98 9.00 7.18 0.60
N TYR A 99 8.14 7.73 -0.25
CA TYR A 99 8.55 8.63 -1.31
C TYR A 99 8.44 10.07 -0.82
N VAL A 100 9.44 10.87 -1.11
CA VAL A 100 9.51 12.27 -0.68
C VAL A 100 9.81 13.15 -1.89
N PRO A 101 8.89 14.04 -2.31
CA PRO A 101 9.02 14.77 -3.57
C PRO A 101 10.22 15.71 -3.64
N ASP A 102 10.53 16.39 -2.55
CA ASP A 102 11.63 17.35 -2.48
C ASP A 102 12.76 16.80 -1.60
N PRO A 103 13.96 16.54 -2.15
CA PRO A 103 15.11 16.08 -1.38
C PRO A 103 15.63 17.12 -0.37
N HIS A 104 15.42 18.41 -0.63
CA HIS A 104 15.92 19.49 0.23
C HIS A 104 15.00 19.74 1.44
N PHE A 105 13.75 19.29 1.38
CA PHE A 105 12.69 19.53 2.37
C PHE A 105 11.73 18.32 2.34
N PRO A 106 11.71 17.35 3.27
CA PRO A 106 11.99 17.25 4.72
C PRO A 106 13.35 16.70 5.19
N GLY A 107 14.32 16.42 4.31
CA GLY A 107 15.54 15.65 4.61
C GLY A 107 15.98 15.63 6.09
N PRO A 108 16.32 16.80 6.68
CA PRO A 108 16.73 16.91 8.08
C PRO A 108 15.65 16.60 9.13
N THR A 109 14.41 17.09 8.94
CA THR A 109 13.30 16.91 9.90
C THR A 109 12.88 15.46 10.00
N LEU A 110 12.69 14.78 8.86
CA LEU A 110 12.31 13.37 8.84
C LEU A 110 13.44 12.49 9.38
N ARG A 111 14.69 12.77 9.01
CA ARG A 111 15.87 12.08 9.54
C ARG A 111 15.98 12.22 11.05
N LYS A 112 15.85 13.43 11.58
CA LYS A 112 15.86 13.69 13.03
C LYS A 112 14.73 12.93 13.73
N TYR A 113 13.52 12.94 13.16
CA TYR A 113 12.40 12.17 13.69
C TYR A 113 12.71 10.67 13.74
N LEU A 114 13.29 10.10 12.68
CA LEU A 114 13.69 8.69 12.63
C LEU A 114 14.76 8.36 13.68
N GLU A 115 15.77 9.22 13.84
CA GLU A 115 16.80 9.09 14.87
C GLU A 115 16.21 9.11 16.29
N GLU A 116 15.25 10.00 16.56
CA GLU A 116 14.52 10.04 17.84
C GLU A 116 13.65 8.80 18.08
N GLU A 117 13.12 8.20 17.02
CA GLU A 117 12.39 6.91 17.08
C GLU A 117 13.33 5.71 17.28
N GLY A 118 14.66 5.92 17.21
CA GLY A 118 15.68 4.89 17.41
C GLY A 118 16.17 4.22 16.13
N TYR A 119 15.81 4.76 14.97
CA TYR A 119 16.37 4.33 13.70
C TYR A 119 17.74 4.94 13.47
N TYR A 120 18.68 4.13 12.98
CA TYR A 120 19.99 4.60 12.55
C TYR A 120 20.11 4.50 11.03
N ASP A 121 20.84 5.44 10.45
CA ASP A 121 21.08 5.49 9.02
C ASP A 121 22.08 4.40 8.59
N HIS A 122 21.67 3.60 7.62
CA HIS A 122 22.49 2.61 6.97
C HIS A 122 22.67 3.01 5.49
N ARG A 123 23.46 4.06 5.25
CA ARG A 123 23.80 4.48 3.89
C ARG A 123 24.61 3.40 3.19
N TRP A 124 24.05 2.84 2.13
CA TRP A 124 24.85 2.10 1.16
C TRP A 124 25.46 3.10 0.16
N PRO A 125 26.80 3.11 -0.03
CA PRO A 125 27.48 4.07 -0.90
C PRO A 125 27.06 4.09 -2.39
N GLN A 126 26.18 3.18 -2.81
CA GLN A 126 25.80 2.94 -4.20
C GLN A 126 24.27 2.95 -4.41
N ASP A 127 23.49 3.32 -3.39
CA ASP A 127 22.02 3.41 -3.49
C ASP A 127 21.61 4.87 -3.35
N ASP A 128 20.83 5.39 -4.30
CA ASP A 128 20.30 6.77 -4.28
C ASP A 128 19.16 6.93 -3.25
N ARG A 129 18.92 5.90 -2.42
CA ARG A 129 17.87 5.82 -1.42
C ARG A 129 18.49 5.81 -0.03
N ASP A 130 17.90 6.55 0.88
CA ASP A 130 18.27 6.45 2.29
C ASP A 130 17.57 5.23 2.89
N TRP A 131 18.32 4.44 3.64
CA TRP A 131 17.80 3.28 4.35
C TRP A 131 18.10 3.43 5.84
N PHE A 132 17.05 3.35 6.65
CA PHE A 132 17.12 3.48 8.09
C PHE A 132 16.68 2.18 8.74
N GLU A 133 17.41 1.74 9.76
CA GLU A 133 17.13 0.49 10.47
C GLU A 133 16.97 0.69 11.96
N MET A 134 16.15 -0.17 12.56
CA MET A 134 16.01 -0.28 13.99
C MET A 134 15.86 -1.75 14.36
N ILE A 135 16.47 -2.17 15.47
CA ILE A 135 16.20 -3.47 16.09
C ILE A 135 15.38 -3.22 17.35
N ASP A 136 14.19 -3.80 17.42
CA ASP A 136 13.33 -3.66 18.60
C ASP A 136 13.85 -4.48 19.79
N LYS A 137 13.26 -4.26 20.96
CA LYS A 137 13.60 -4.98 22.21
C LYS A 137 13.48 -6.51 22.14
N ASN A 138 12.79 -7.05 21.13
CA ASN A 138 12.63 -8.49 20.90
C ASN A 138 13.59 -9.01 19.81
N GLY A 139 14.56 -8.20 19.38
CA GLY A 139 15.49 -8.55 18.32
C GLY A 139 14.89 -8.49 16.91
N ARG A 140 13.73 -7.86 16.71
CA ARG A 140 13.11 -7.75 15.37
C ARG A 140 13.63 -6.52 14.64
N GLN A 141 14.07 -6.73 13.40
CA GLN A 141 14.52 -5.66 12.53
C GLN A 141 13.32 -4.95 11.85
N TRP A 142 13.37 -3.63 11.85
CA TRP A 142 12.46 -2.72 11.17
C TRP A 142 13.27 -1.84 10.22
N GLY A 143 12.71 -1.56 9.05
CA GLY A 143 13.34 -0.72 8.03
C GLY A 143 12.45 0.45 7.61
N ILE A 144 13.06 1.58 7.29
CA ILE A 144 12.41 2.70 6.59
C ILE A 144 13.26 3.03 5.37
N VAL A 145 12.65 3.02 4.19
CA VAL A 145 13.31 3.37 2.93
C VAL A 145 12.79 4.71 2.49
N ILE A 146 13.68 5.66 2.24
CA ILE A 146 13.30 6.95 1.68
C ILE A 146 13.81 7.03 0.24
N ASP A 147 12.87 7.22 -0.67
CA ASP A 147 13.10 7.50 -2.08
C ASP A 147 12.89 8.99 -2.32
N TRP A 148 13.98 9.69 -2.62
CA TRP A 148 13.98 11.13 -2.83
C TRP A 148 13.62 11.47 -4.28
N GLY A 149 12.72 12.42 -4.47
CA GLY A 149 12.34 12.91 -5.79
C GLY A 149 13.54 13.45 -6.56
N MET A 150 13.95 12.75 -7.62
CA MET A 150 15.09 13.17 -8.45
C MET A 150 14.75 14.27 -9.46
N ALA A 151 13.47 14.63 -9.64
CA ALA A 151 13.04 15.59 -10.64
C ALA A 151 11.97 16.54 -10.09
N PRO A 152 12.24 17.85 -10.02
CA PRO A 152 11.28 18.85 -9.50
C PRO A 152 10.04 19.04 -10.38
N GLU A 153 10.03 18.53 -11.62
CA GLU A 153 8.94 18.72 -12.59
C GLU A 153 7.94 17.55 -12.65
N THR A 154 8.19 16.45 -11.96
CA THR A 154 7.28 15.29 -11.97
C THR A 154 6.33 15.31 -10.77
N THR A 155 5.04 15.11 -11.03
CA THR A 155 4.04 14.97 -9.96
C THR A 155 4.35 13.75 -9.09
N VAL A 156 3.93 13.79 -7.83
CA VAL A 156 4.00 12.66 -6.88
C VAL A 156 3.48 11.37 -7.49
N ALA A 157 2.31 11.42 -8.13
CA ALA A 157 1.76 10.27 -8.84
C ALA A 157 2.67 9.80 -9.98
N GLY A 158 3.20 10.71 -10.79
CA GLY A 158 4.13 10.40 -11.88
C GLY A 158 5.39 9.67 -11.39
N ASN A 159 5.95 10.09 -10.25
CA ASN A 159 7.12 9.42 -9.67
C ASN A 159 6.77 8.04 -9.11
N ILE A 160 5.62 7.88 -8.45
CA ILE A 160 5.14 6.56 -8.00
C ILE A 160 5.01 5.58 -9.19
N PHE A 161 4.47 6.04 -10.32
CA PHE A 161 4.39 5.23 -11.53
C PHE A 161 5.76 4.88 -12.12
N ARG A 162 6.70 5.83 -12.10
CA ARG A 162 8.05 5.65 -12.64
C ARG A 162 8.84 4.57 -11.88
N TRP A 163 8.66 4.49 -10.56
CA TRP A 163 9.42 3.58 -9.69
C TRP A 163 8.70 2.26 -9.38
N ALA A 164 7.46 2.11 -9.82
CA ALA A 164 6.72 0.86 -9.65
C ALA A 164 7.32 -0.26 -10.51
N LYS A 165 7.82 -1.31 -9.85
CA LYS A 165 8.28 -2.54 -10.54
C LYS A 165 7.11 -3.37 -11.06
N THR A 166 5.98 -3.34 -10.33
CA THR A 166 4.79 -4.13 -10.64
C THR A 166 3.51 -3.33 -10.44
N THR A 167 2.40 -3.80 -11.01
CA THR A 167 1.08 -3.20 -10.75
C THR A 167 0.64 -3.34 -9.29
N ALA A 168 1.16 -4.33 -8.56
CA ALA A 168 0.93 -4.51 -7.12
C ALA A 168 1.72 -3.52 -6.24
N CYS A 169 2.59 -2.69 -6.83
CA CYS A 169 3.25 -1.57 -6.14
C CYS A 169 2.46 -0.26 -6.23
N LEU A 170 1.44 -0.19 -7.11
CA LEU A 170 0.75 1.05 -7.48
C LEU A 170 -0.38 1.36 -6.49
N HIS A 171 0.00 1.34 -5.21
CA HIS A 171 -0.80 1.70 -4.06
C HIS A 171 0.00 2.68 -3.22
N PHE A 172 -0.66 3.73 -2.75
CA PHE A 172 0.02 4.76 -2.00
C PHE A 172 -0.90 5.48 -1.02
N ILE A 173 -0.33 6.02 0.04
CA ILE A 173 -1.05 6.67 1.12
C ILE A 173 -0.44 8.05 1.35
N THR A 174 -1.22 9.09 1.11
CA THR A 174 -0.90 10.48 1.41
C THR A 174 -1.33 10.84 2.84
N TRP A 175 -1.10 12.08 3.26
CA TRP A 175 -1.49 12.56 4.58
C TRP A 175 -3.01 12.55 4.86
N ASN A 176 -3.86 12.55 3.83
CA ASN A 176 -5.33 12.55 3.98
C ASN A 176 -6.06 11.43 3.23
N ARG A 177 -5.39 10.70 2.33
CA ARG A 177 -6.06 9.73 1.45
C ARG A 177 -5.19 8.52 1.21
N ALA A 178 -5.83 7.41 0.85
CA ALA A 178 -5.19 6.20 0.40
C ALA A 178 -5.72 5.85 -1.00
N TYR A 179 -4.82 5.51 -1.92
CA TYR A 179 -5.14 5.19 -3.30
C TYR A 179 -4.66 3.80 -3.67
N ALA A 180 -5.53 3.01 -4.32
CA ALA A 180 -5.20 1.71 -4.86
C ALA A 180 -5.57 1.64 -6.34
N ILE A 181 -4.57 1.68 -7.22
CA ILE A 181 -4.82 1.81 -8.67
C ILE A 181 -5.30 0.49 -9.27
N PHE A 182 -4.71 -0.64 -8.87
CA PHE A 182 -5.00 -1.98 -9.40
C PHE A 182 -5.71 -2.88 -8.38
N LEU A 183 -6.70 -2.34 -7.65
CA LEU A 183 -7.39 -3.04 -6.56
C LEU A 183 -7.91 -4.43 -6.98
N TYR A 184 -8.62 -4.51 -8.11
CA TYR A 184 -9.20 -5.75 -8.60
C TYR A 184 -8.15 -6.79 -8.99
N THR A 185 -7.11 -6.38 -9.71
CA THR A 185 -6.06 -7.31 -10.14
C THR A 185 -5.24 -7.79 -8.94
N THR A 186 -4.86 -6.88 -8.04
CA THR A 186 -3.95 -7.20 -6.94
C THR A 186 -4.62 -7.89 -5.77
N PHE A 187 -5.78 -7.43 -5.32
CA PHE A 187 -6.42 -8.00 -4.13
C PHE A 187 -7.46 -9.06 -4.49
N ILE A 188 -8.28 -8.86 -5.53
CA ILE A 188 -9.37 -9.81 -5.85
C ILE A 188 -8.86 -11.01 -6.66
N ARG A 189 -7.99 -10.77 -7.65
CA ARG A 189 -7.41 -11.84 -8.47
C ARG A 189 -6.10 -12.39 -7.93
N SER A 190 -5.50 -11.73 -6.94
CA SER A 190 -4.16 -12.05 -6.45
C SER A 190 -3.14 -12.14 -7.59
N GLU A 191 -3.17 -11.16 -8.48
CA GLU A 191 -2.33 -11.09 -9.69
C GLU A 191 -1.55 -9.76 -9.77
N PHE A 192 -0.39 -9.78 -10.43
CA PHE A 192 0.34 -8.57 -10.81
C PHE A 192 0.93 -8.67 -12.21
N ASN A 193 1.14 -7.51 -12.85
CA ASN A 193 1.92 -7.40 -14.09
C ASN A 193 3.24 -6.69 -13.77
N LEU A 194 4.29 -7.07 -14.50
CA LEU A 194 5.55 -6.33 -14.48
C LEU A 194 5.36 -5.00 -15.23
N VAL A 195 5.80 -3.92 -14.61
CA VAL A 195 5.74 -2.56 -15.17
C VAL A 195 7.13 -2.12 -15.62
N TYR A 196 8.16 -2.52 -14.89
CA TYR A 196 9.56 -2.24 -15.20
C TYR A 196 10.46 -3.40 -14.79
N MET A 197 11.42 -3.78 -15.64
CA MET A 197 12.43 -4.80 -15.31
C MET A 197 13.68 -4.14 -14.75
N SER A 198 14.08 -4.52 -13.54
CA SER A 198 15.33 -4.07 -12.92
C SER A 198 16.14 -5.25 -12.39
N LYS A 199 17.44 -5.06 -12.17
CA LYS A 199 18.34 -6.11 -11.65
C LYS A 199 17.98 -6.64 -10.26
N ARG A 200 17.08 -5.95 -9.52
CA ARG A 200 16.62 -6.32 -8.17
C ARG A 200 15.12 -6.60 -8.15
N ILE A 201 14.57 -7.13 -9.24
CA ILE A 201 13.13 -7.44 -9.31
C ILE A 201 12.80 -8.79 -8.69
N ASP A 202 13.77 -9.71 -8.64
CA ASP A 202 13.58 -11.09 -8.19
C ASP A 202 13.12 -11.15 -6.72
N ASP A 203 13.80 -10.43 -5.82
CA ASP A 203 13.42 -10.32 -4.41
C ASP A 203 11.96 -9.83 -4.27
N TYR A 204 11.61 -8.82 -5.07
CA TYR A 204 10.27 -8.24 -5.03
C TYR A 204 9.18 -9.19 -5.57
N ILE A 205 9.51 -9.96 -6.60
CA ILE A 205 8.62 -11.00 -7.13
C ILE A 205 8.44 -12.09 -6.08
N LEU A 206 9.52 -12.49 -5.41
CA LEU A 206 9.46 -13.50 -4.36
C LEU A 206 8.57 -13.04 -3.20
N ASP A 207 8.71 -11.80 -2.73
CA ASP A 207 7.84 -11.22 -1.70
C ASP A 207 6.36 -11.32 -2.10
N LEU A 208 6.02 -10.90 -3.32
CA LEU A 208 4.64 -10.99 -3.82
C LEU A 208 4.13 -12.44 -3.87
N TYR A 209 4.96 -13.39 -4.28
CA TYR A 209 4.59 -14.81 -4.25
C TYR A 209 4.33 -15.33 -2.83
N THR A 210 5.16 -14.93 -1.85
CA THR A 210 4.92 -15.31 -0.44
C THR A 210 3.63 -14.71 0.11
N GLU A 211 3.21 -13.58 -0.45
CA GLU A 211 1.94 -12.93 -0.16
C GLU A 211 0.73 -13.55 -0.89
N GLY A 212 0.97 -14.55 -1.74
CA GLY A 212 -0.04 -15.23 -2.55
C GLY A 212 -0.40 -14.52 -3.85
N ILE A 213 0.33 -13.46 -4.22
CA ILE A 213 0.07 -12.65 -5.41
C ILE A 213 0.98 -13.14 -6.55
N GLN A 214 0.38 -13.67 -7.61
CA GLN A 214 1.09 -14.33 -8.68
C GLN A 214 1.31 -13.40 -9.88
N ILE A 215 2.37 -13.65 -10.64
CA ILE A 215 2.55 -12.95 -11.91
C ILE A 215 1.44 -13.38 -12.87
N LYS A 216 0.76 -12.41 -13.47
CA LYS A 216 -0.17 -12.67 -14.55
C LYS A 216 0.64 -13.07 -15.78
N SER A 217 0.38 -14.27 -16.31
CA SER A 217 0.99 -14.71 -17.55
C SER A 217 0.63 -13.76 -18.69
N ILE A 218 1.63 -13.04 -19.22
CA ILE A 218 1.46 -12.20 -20.40
C ILE A 218 1.61 -13.12 -21.61
N HIS A 219 0.51 -13.72 -22.05
CA HIS A 219 0.50 -14.45 -23.31
C HIS A 219 0.43 -13.43 -24.45
N ARG A 220 1.50 -13.35 -25.27
CA ARG A 220 1.51 -12.55 -26.53
C ARG A 220 0.36 -12.89 -27.48
N ARG A 221 -0.33 -14.01 -27.27
CA ARG A 221 -1.50 -14.48 -28.03
C ARG A 221 -2.54 -15.04 -27.06
N GLN A 222 -3.22 -14.18 -26.32
CA GLN A 222 -4.33 -14.61 -25.46
C GLN A 222 -5.58 -14.81 -26.35
N ALA A 223 -6.09 -16.04 -26.44
CA ALA A 223 -7.27 -16.34 -27.27
C ALA A 223 -8.46 -15.46 -26.85
N GLY A 224 -9.08 -14.77 -27.82
CA GLY A 224 -10.15 -13.78 -27.59
C GLY A 224 -9.70 -12.31 -27.64
N ILE A 225 -8.39 -12.04 -27.62
CA ILE A 225 -7.81 -10.75 -27.97
C ILE A 225 -6.86 -11.05 -29.12
N ALA A 226 -7.28 -10.73 -30.35
CA ALA A 226 -6.54 -11.03 -31.56
C ALA A 226 -5.19 -10.28 -31.56
N GLY A 227 -4.16 -10.83 -30.91
CA GLY A 227 -2.77 -10.39 -30.98
C GLY A 227 -2.48 -8.93 -30.63
N ASP A 228 -3.46 -8.16 -30.17
CA ASP A 228 -3.36 -6.72 -30.15
C ASP A 228 -3.02 -6.21 -28.76
N CYS A 229 -1.73 -5.92 -28.58
CA CYS A 229 -1.20 -5.25 -27.41
C CYS A 229 -1.87 -3.87 -27.19
N ASP A 230 -2.61 -3.32 -28.16
CA ASP A 230 -3.37 -2.07 -28.01
C ASP A 230 -4.23 -2.05 -26.76
N THR A 231 -4.79 -3.18 -26.32
CA THR A 231 -5.63 -3.16 -25.11
C THR A 231 -4.83 -2.81 -23.84
N LEU A 232 -3.53 -3.13 -23.83
CA LEU A 232 -2.57 -2.87 -22.74
C LEU A 232 -1.76 -1.59 -22.96
N THR A 233 -1.41 -1.24 -24.20
CA THR A 233 -0.54 -0.11 -24.55
C THR A 233 -1.32 1.16 -24.93
N ARG A 234 -2.63 1.05 -25.22
CA ARG A 234 -3.44 2.21 -25.59
C ARG A 234 -3.49 3.20 -24.44
N ARG A 235 -3.16 4.45 -24.78
CA ARG A 235 -3.30 5.62 -23.90
C ARG A 235 -4.72 5.65 -23.32
N ARG A 236 -4.84 5.30 -22.03
CA ARG A 236 -6.10 5.29 -21.30
C ARG A 236 -6.53 6.71 -20.96
N ARG A 237 -7.83 6.97 -20.96
CA ARG A 237 -8.41 8.24 -20.48
C ARG A 237 -9.39 7.93 -19.36
N PHE A 238 -9.45 8.81 -18.36
CA PHE A 238 -10.48 8.71 -17.32
C PHE A 238 -11.87 8.66 -17.97
N ARG A 239 -12.67 7.63 -17.66
CA ARG A 239 -14.00 7.28 -18.24
C ARG A 239 -14.01 6.58 -19.60
N ASP A 240 -12.88 6.03 -20.07
CA ASP A 240 -12.94 5.11 -21.21
C ASP A 240 -13.67 3.79 -20.85
N LYS A 241 -14.02 2.98 -21.85
CA LYS A 241 -14.83 1.76 -21.65
C LYS A 241 -14.18 0.70 -20.74
N TYR A 242 -12.91 0.89 -20.37
CA TYR A 242 -12.13 -0.03 -19.53
C TYR A 242 -11.60 0.63 -18.24
N THR A 243 -11.99 1.86 -17.95
CA THR A 243 -11.69 2.57 -16.70
C THR A 243 -12.99 2.90 -15.97
N TRP A 244 -12.89 3.13 -14.66
CA TRP A 244 -14.03 3.30 -13.76
C TRP A 244 -15.05 4.32 -14.30
N LYS A 245 -16.29 3.86 -14.50
CA LYS A 245 -17.45 4.73 -14.68
C LYS A 245 -17.99 5.11 -13.30
N LYS A 246 -18.43 6.36 -13.19
CA LYS A 246 -19.01 6.94 -11.98
C LYS A 246 -20.28 6.20 -11.57
#